data_AF-A0A0K2UJN0-F1
#
_entry.id   AF-A0A0K2UJN0-F1
#
_cell.length_a   1.000
_cell.length_b   1.000
_cell.length_c   1.000
_cell.angle_alpha   90.00
_cell.angle_beta   90.00
_cell.angle_gamma   90.00
#
_symmetry.space_group_name_H-M   'P 1'
#
loop_
_entity.id
_entity.type
_entity.pdbx_description
1 polymer ?
#
loop_
_entity_poly.entity_id
_entity_poly.type
_entity_poly.pdbx_seq_one_letter_code
_entity_poly.pdbx_strand_id
1 'polypeptide(L)' 'MRTTEIEFNVGEDWVETMSGGYKVDCSATLEDNTLTIIQKPQDAEGKMITLVRKFSEEGIDVTMTIEEVVCKQFYTRQ' A
#
# COMPACT_ATOMS: atom_id res chain seq x y z
N MET A 1 12.22 -16.66 -1.54
CA MET A 1 10.98 -15.88 -1.78
C MET A 1 10.11 -16.03 -0.56
N ARG A 2 9.70 -14.94 0.07
CA ARG A 2 8.66 -14.96 1.11
C ARG A 2 7.38 -14.47 0.44
N THR A 3 6.37 -15.32 0.38
CA THR A 3 5.04 -14.90 -0.07
C THR A 3 4.41 -14.10 1.06
N THR A 4 3.77 -12.99 0.72
CA THR A 4 2.96 -12.20 1.64
C THR A 4 1.62 -12.01 0.97
N GLU A 5 0.56 -12.34 1.68
CA GLU A 5 -0.82 -12.21 1.25
C GLU A 5 -1.47 -11.15 2.14
N ILE A 6 -2.22 -10.26 1.52
CA ILE A 6 -2.88 -9.14 2.20
C ILE A 6 -4.34 -9.15 1.75
N GLU A 7 -5.24 -9.37 2.71
CA GLU A 7 -6.69 -9.29 2.51
C GLU A 7 -7.22 -8.05 3.23
N PHE A 8 -8.01 -7.25 2.54
CA PHE A 8 -8.64 -6.05 3.10
C PHE A 8 -9.92 -5.71 2.33
N ASN A 9 -10.83 -5.01 3.01
CA ASN A 9 -12.00 -4.42 2.38
C ASN A 9 -11.72 -2.95 2.05
N VAL A 10 -12.12 -2.52 0.85
CA VAL A 10 -12.00 -1.11 0.47
C VAL A 10 -12.99 -0.28 1.30
N GLY A 11 -12.51 0.82 1.89
CA GLY A 11 -13.29 1.71 2.74
C GLY A 11 -13.33 1.30 4.22
N GLU A 12 -12.70 0.18 4.60
CA GLU A 12 -12.57 -0.25 5.99
C GLU A 12 -11.10 -0.16 6.43
N ASP A 13 -10.87 0.36 7.64
CA ASP A 13 -9.56 0.38 8.26
C ASP A 13 -9.23 -1.00 8.84
N TRP A 14 -7.98 -1.46 8.69
CA TRP A 14 -7.50 -2.72 9.26
C TRP A 14 -6.12 -2.57 9.89
N VAL A 15 -5.76 -3.53 10.74
CA VAL A 15 -4.42 -3.59 11.35
C VAL A 15 -3.66 -4.75 10.75
N GLU A 16 -2.55 -4.46 10.08
CA GLU A 16 -1.64 -5.43 9.51
C GLU A 16 -0.47 -5.70 10.47
N THR A 17 -0.12 -6.98 10.64
CA THR A 17 1.08 -7.36 11.41
C THR A 17 2.21 -7.69 10.44
N MET A 18 3.18 -6.79 10.35
CA MET A 18 4.34 -6.92 9.49
C MET A 18 5.37 -7.91 10.08
N SER A 19 6.25 -8.40 9.21
CA SER A 19 7.35 -9.28 9.62
C SER A 19 8.23 -8.61 10.68
N GLY A 20 8.34 -9.23 11.85
CA GLY A 20 9.05 -8.67 13.01
C GLY A 20 8.14 -8.26 14.15
N GLY A 21 6.80 -8.40 14.00
CA GLY A 21 5.83 -8.11 15.04
C GLY A 21 5.33 -6.66 15.05
N TYR A 22 5.79 -5.85 14.11
CA TYR A 22 5.35 -4.47 13.95
C TYR A 22 3.90 -4.39 13.50
N LYS A 23 3.11 -3.55 14.16
CA LYS A 23 1.71 -3.31 13.77
C LYS A 23 1.60 -2.06 12.93
N VAL A 24 0.75 -2.13 11.91
CA VAL A 24 0.54 -1.04 10.95
C VAL A 24 -0.95 -0.86 10.76
N ASP A 25 -1.44 0.35 11.03
CA ASP A 25 -2.81 0.73 10.73
C ASP A 25 -2.90 1.08 9.25
N CYS A 26 -3.77 0.39 8.54
CA CYS A 26 -3.92 0.48 7.10
C CYS A 26 -5.34 0.93 6.75
N SER A 27 -5.45 1.77 5.72
CA SER A 27 -6.72 2.13 5.11
C SER A 27 -6.60 2.09 3.60
N ALA A 28 -7.65 1.60 2.92
CA ALA A 28 -7.68 1.46 1.48
C ALA A 28 -8.86 2.24 0.89
N THR A 29 -8.58 3.06 -0.11
CA THR A 29 -9.58 3.82 -0.87
C THR A 29 -9.40 3.51 -2.35
N LEU A 30 -10.48 3.18 -3.03
CA LEU A 30 -10.50 2.96 -4.47
C LEU A 30 -11.36 4.03 -5.12
N GLU A 31 -10.73 4.89 -5.93
CA GLU A 31 -11.40 5.94 -6.71
C GLU A 31 -11.09 5.73 -8.18
N ASP A 32 -12.14 5.57 -9.01
CA ASP A 32 -12.05 5.21 -10.42
C ASP A 32 -11.16 3.98 -10.67
N ASN A 33 -9.96 4.18 -11.19
CA ASN A 33 -8.94 3.16 -11.47
C ASN A 33 -7.69 3.31 -10.60
N THR A 34 -7.80 4.03 -9.48
CA THR A 34 -6.70 4.31 -8.56
C THR A 34 -7.01 3.76 -7.18
N LEU A 35 -6.23 2.75 -6.75
CA LEU A 35 -6.24 2.24 -5.39
C LEU A 35 -5.17 2.96 -4.57
N THR A 36 -5.58 3.69 -3.54
CA THR A 36 -4.70 4.31 -2.57
C THR A 36 -4.75 3.55 -1.26
N ILE A 37 -3.61 3.10 -0.77
CA ILE A 37 -3.45 2.48 0.55
C ILE A 37 -2.57 3.39 1.40
N ILE A 38 -3.06 3.78 2.57
CA ILE A 38 -2.29 4.52 3.56
C ILE A 38 -1.93 3.54 4.67
N GLN A 39 -0.64 3.46 5.00
CA GLN A 39 -0.14 2.61 6.07
C GLN A 39 0.58 3.49 7.11
N LYS A 40 0.17 3.37 8.38
CA LYS A 40 0.69 4.11 9.53
C LYS A 40 1.26 3.12 10.54
N PRO A 41 2.58 3.01 10.68
CA PRO A 41 3.18 2.11 11.67
C PRO A 41 2.87 2.59 13.09
N GLN A 42 2.39 1.69 13.96
CA GLN A 42 2.13 2.01 15.37
C GLN A 42 3.43 2.22 16.16
N ASP A 43 4.50 1.55 15.75
CA ASP A 43 5.80 1.59 16.45
C ASP A 43 6.72 2.74 15.98
N ALA A 44 6.32 3.50 14.96
CA ALA A 44 7.09 4.61 14.42
C ALA A 44 6.19 5.83 14.17
N GLU A 45 5.85 6.53 15.26
CA GLU A 45 5.06 7.76 15.21
C GLU A 45 5.67 8.76 14.22
N GLY A 46 4.84 9.26 13.31
CA GLY A 46 5.23 10.24 12.28
C GLY A 46 5.60 9.64 10.93
N LYS A 47 5.85 8.32 10.83
CA LYS A 47 6.05 7.68 9.53
C LYS A 47 4.71 7.37 8.88
N MET A 48 4.53 7.85 7.66
CA MET A 48 3.37 7.54 6.83
C MET A 48 3.86 6.97 5.51
N ILE A 49 3.32 5.81 5.15
CA ILE A 49 3.57 5.17 3.87
C ILE A 49 2.29 5.34 3.05
N THR A 50 2.42 5.93 1.87
CA THR A 50 1.32 6.07 0.91
C THR A 50 1.62 5.23 -0.32
N LEU A 51 0.74 4.28 -0.63
CA LEU A 51 0.86 3.41 -1.79
C LEU A 51 -0.28 3.71 -2.76
N VAL A 52 0.05 4.24 -3.93
CA VAL A 52 -0.92 4.54 -5.00
C VAL A 52 -0.71 3.56 -6.13
N ARG A 53 -1.73 2.77 -6.45
CA ARG A 53 -1.74 1.82 -7.56
C ARG A 53 -2.74 2.31 -8.61
N LYS A 54 -2.29 2.57 -9.82
CA LYS A 54 -3.15 2.94 -10.95
C LYS A 54 -3.23 1.76 -11.91
N PHE A 55 -4.45 1.35 -12.20
CA PHE A 55 -4.72 0.25 -13.12
C PHE A 55 -4.95 0.80 -14.52
N SER A 56 -4.28 0.21 -15.51
CA SER A 56 -4.44 0.52 -16.93
C SER A 56 -4.57 -0.76 -17.75
N GLU A 57 -4.85 -0.63 -19.05
CA GLU A 57 -4.89 -1.80 -19.94
C GLU A 57 -3.52 -2.47 -20.09
N GLU A 58 -2.44 -1.68 -20.05
CA GLU A 58 -1.06 -2.13 -20.19
C GLU A 58 -0.53 -2.83 -18.93
N GLY A 59 -1.05 -2.48 -17.75
CA GLY A 59 -0.50 -2.94 -16.49
C GLY A 59 -0.94 -2.16 -15.26
N ILE A 60 -0.03 -2.09 -14.28
CA ILE A 60 -0.24 -1.42 -13.00
C ILE A 60 0.95 -0.51 -12.71
N ASP A 61 0.68 0.78 -12.55
CA ASP A 61 1.64 1.75 -12.00
C ASP A 61 1.53 1.77 -10.48
N VAL A 62 2.63 1.48 -9.79
CA VAL A 62 2.72 1.51 -8.33
C VAL A 62 3.66 2.64 -7.92
N THR A 63 3.12 3.60 -7.18
CA THR A 63 3.88 4.68 -6.55
C THR A 63 3.83 4.51 -5.04
N MET A 64 4.99 4.27 -4.43
CA MET A 64 5.13 4.21 -2.97
C MET A 64 5.85 5.46 -2.49
N THR A 65 5.27 6.17 -1.54
CA THR A 65 5.85 7.36 -0.92
C THR A 65 6.05 7.12 0.56
N ILE A 66 7.26 7.37 1.04
CA ILE A 66 7.62 7.31 2.46
C ILE A 66 8.38 8.59 2.77
N GLU A 67 7.76 9.49 3.54
CA GLU A 67 8.30 10.82 3.82
C GLU A 67 8.67 11.55 2.51
N GLU A 68 9.95 11.84 2.26
CA GLU A 68 10.44 12.51 1.05
C GLU A 68 10.86 11.53 -0.07
N VAL A 69 10.85 10.22 0.20
CA VAL A 69 11.31 9.18 -0.73
C VAL A 69 10.13 8.65 -1.54
N VAL A 70 10.25 8.70 -2.87
CA VAL A 70 9.27 8.18 -3.82
C VAL A 70 9.87 7.05 -4.64
N CYS A 71 9.23 5.88 -4.59
CA CYS A 71 9.53 4.73 -5.44
C CYS A 71 8.41 4.56 -6.47
N LYS A 72 8.78 4.39 -7.75
CA LYS A 72 7.85 4.12 -8.84
C LYS A 72 8.19 2.79 -9.49
N GLN A 73 7.20 1.95 -9.67
CA GLN A 73 7.32 0.63 -10.30
C GLN A 73 6.17 0.45 -11.27
N PHE A 74 6.43 -0.18 -12.41
CA PHE A 74 5.41 -0.53 -13.39
C PHE A 74 5.42 -2.03 -13.61
N TYR A 75 4.24 -2.64 -13.57
CA TYR A 75 4.03 -4.07 -13.78
C TYR A 75 3.20 -4.26 -15.05
N THR A 76 3.76 -4.93 -16.05
CA THR A 76 3.02 -5.29 -17.27
C THR A 76 1.98 -6.36 -16.97
N ARG A 77 0.79 -6.24 -17.58
CA ARG A 77 -0.23 -7.28 -17.55
C ARG A 77 0.33 -8.60 -18.10
N GLN A 78 0.12 -9.71 -17.38
CA GLN A 78 0.44 -11.06 -17.85
C GLN A 78 -0.71 -11.67 -18.67
#